data_AF-A0A2M7JXE5-F1
#
_entry.id   AF-A0A2M7JXE5-F1
#
_cell.length_a   1.000
_cell.length_b   1.000
_cell.length_c   1.000
_cell.angle_alpha   90.00
_cell.angle_beta   90.00
_cell.angle_gamma   90.00
#
_symmetry.space_group_name_H-M   'P 1'
#
loop_
_entity.id
_entity.type
_entity.pdbx_description
1 polymer ?
#
loop_
_entity_poly.entity_id
_entity_poly.type
_entity_poly.pdbx_seq_one_letter_code
_entity_poly.pdbx_strand_id
1 'polypeptide(L)' 'MPLDVMSSGKTPEEARKALDEAVHLFLVTAVDVGTLDEILQEIGYELKEGRWVGPSWVAIEKHSAVLGV' A
#
# COMPACT_ATOMS: atom_id res chain seq x y z
N MET A 1 0.32 6.10 -0.47
CA MET A 1 1.10 4.85 -0.50
C MET A 1 0.89 4.31 -1.89
N PRO A 2 1.95 3.92 -2.61
CA PRO A 2 1.82 3.53 -4.01
C PRO A 2 1.29 2.11 -4.21
N LEU A 3 0.98 1.38 -3.12
CA LEU A 3 0.20 0.14 -3.15
C LEU A 3 -1.28 0.46 -2.89
N ASP A 4 -2.12 0.22 -3.88
CA ASP A 4 -3.58 0.44 -3.82
C ASP A 4 -4.29 -0.71 -3.07
N VAL A 5 -3.97 -0.89 -1.79
CA VAL A 5 -4.63 -1.86 -0.91
C VAL A 5 -5.68 -1.14 -0.06
N MET A 6 -6.90 -1.67 -0.08
CA MET A 6 -8.01 -1.15 0.73
C MET A 6 -8.57 -2.28 1.61
N SER A 7 -9.00 -1.92 2.81
CA SER A 7 -9.67 -2.85 3.74
C SER A 7 -10.92 -2.21 4.35
N SER A 8 -11.71 -3.03 5.04
CA SER A 8 -12.84 -2.58 5.85
C SER A 8 -12.95 -3.42 7.12
N GLY A 9 -13.62 -2.90 8.14
CA GLY A 9 -13.83 -3.58 9.41
C GLY A 9 -15.00 -2.97 10.18
N LYS A 10 -15.49 -3.67 11.20
CA LYS A 10 -16.62 -3.17 12.02
C LYS A 10 -16.19 -1.98 12.88
N THR A 11 -14.89 -1.86 13.11
CA THR A 11 -14.25 -0.73 13.78
C THR A 11 -13.06 -0.23 12.96
N PRO A 12 -12.64 1.03 13.15
CA PRO A 12 -11.40 1.54 12.54
C PRO A 12 -10.16 0.68 12.85
N GLU A 13 -10.07 0.13 14.06
CA GLU A 13 -8.97 -0.77 14.46
C GLU A 13 -8.99 -2.09 13.69
N GLU A 14 -10.16 -2.69 13.50
CA GLU A 14 -10.29 -3.90 12.69
C GLU A 14 -9.91 -3.64 11.23
N ALA A 15 -10.36 -2.52 10.67
CA ALA A 15 -10.01 -2.13 9.30
C ALA A 15 -8.49 -1.94 9.18
N ARG A 16 -7.86 -1.22 10.11
CA ARG A 16 -6.41 -1.01 10.14
C ARG A 16 -5.64 -2.33 10.19
N LYS A 17 -6.03 -3.23 11.11
CA LYS A 17 -5.40 -4.55 11.22
C LYS A 17 -5.53 -5.37 9.93
N ALA A 18 -6.71 -5.36 9.31
CA ALA A 18 -6.93 -6.05 8.05
C ALA A 18 -6.09 -5.47 6.90
N LEU A 19 -5.88 -4.15 6.89
CA LEU A 19 -5.01 -3.49 5.91
C LEU A 19 -3.55 -3.90 6.12
N ASP A 20 -3.06 -3.87 7.35
CA ASP A 20 -1.68 -4.24 7.68
C ASP A 20 -1.39 -5.70 7.31
N GLU A 21 -2.32 -6.61 7.58
CA GLU A 21 -2.22 -8.03 7.21
C GLU A 21 -2.21 -8.22 5.69
N ALA A 22 -3.10 -7.54 4.96
CA ALA A 22 -3.16 -7.63 3.50
C ALA A 22 -1.86 -7.13 2.84
N VAL A 23 -1.33 -5.98 3.29
CA VAL A 23 -0.05 -5.44 2.79
C VAL A 23 1.10 -6.40 3.12
N HIS A 24 1.14 -6.95 4.34
CA HIS A 24 2.18 -7.89 4.73
C HIS A 24 2.16 -9.16 3.85
N LEU A 25 0.99 -9.78 3.69
CA LEU A 25 0.83 -11.00 2.90
C LEU A 25 1.18 -10.76 1.42
N PHE A 26 0.77 -9.61 0.87
CA PHE A 26 1.13 -9.21 -0.50
C PHE A 26 2.64 -9.14 -0.68
N LEU A 27 3.36 -8.45 0.22
CA LEU A 27 4.81 -8.29 0.14
C LEU A 27 5.56 -9.63 0.30
N VAL A 28 5.17 -10.46 1.27
CA VAL A 28 5.77 -11.80 1.46
C VAL A 28 5.57 -12.65 0.21
N THR A 29 4.36 -12.67 -0.35
CA THR A 29 4.07 -13.43 -1.57
C THR A 29 4.90 -12.93 -2.75
N ALA A 30 5.04 -11.60 -2.91
CA ALA A 30 5.84 -11.01 -3.98
C ALA A 30 7.34 -11.35 -3.86
N VAL A 31 7.87 -11.46 -2.64
CA VAL A 31 9.23 -11.98 -2.41
C VAL A 31 9.31 -13.45 -2.81
N ASP A 32 8.37 -14.27 -2.35
CA ASP A 32 8.39 -15.71 -2.57
C ASP A 32 8.28 -16.09 -4.05
N VAL A 33 7.49 -15.33 -4.83
CA VAL A 33 7.34 -15.54 -6.28
C VAL A 33 8.36 -14.75 -7.12
N GLY A 34 9.24 -13.97 -6.49
CA GLY A 34 10.33 -13.24 -7.15
C GLY A 34 9.90 -12.01 -7.96
N THR A 35 8.74 -11.42 -7.67
CA THR A 35 8.19 -10.26 -8.40
C THR A 35 8.28 -8.95 -7.64
N LEU A 36 8.77 -8.95 -6.39
CA LEU A 36 8.82 -7.75 -5.56
C LEU A 36 9.55 -6.58 -6.23
N ASP A 37 10.72 -6.84 -6.81
CA ASP A 37 11.56 -5.79 -7.41
C ASP A 37 10.86 -5.11 -8.60
N GLU A 38 10.17 -5.89 -9.44
CA GLU A 38 9.39 -5.39 -10.57
C GLU A 38 8.22 -4.52 -10.10
N ILE A 39 7.44 -5.02 -9.13
CA ILE A 39 6.32 -4.29 -8.54
C ILE A 39 6.79 -2.96 -7.94
N LEU A 40 7.91 -2.96 -7.19
CA LEU A 40 8.45 -1.76 -6.59
C LEU A 40 8.82 -0.71 -7.66
N GLN A 41 9.42 -1.13 -8.77
CA GLN A 41 9.73 -0.22 -9.89
C GLN A 41 8.47 0.32 -10.56
N GLU A 42 7.48 -0.52 -10.83
CA GLU A 42 6.21 -0.12 -11.46
C GLU A 42 5.47 0.96 -10.66
N ILE A 43 5.52 0.87 -9.33
CA ILE A 43 4.85 1.81 -8.43
C ILE A 43 5.73 3.02 -8.04
N GLY A 44 6.89 3.17 -8.70
CA GLY A 44 7.73 4.36 -8.60
C GLY A 44 8.79 4.33 -7.51
N TYR A 45 9.10 3.16 -6.92
CA TYR A 45 10.32 3.03 -6.12
C TYR A 45 11.54 2.90 -7.03
N GLU A 46 12.65 3.45 -6.57
CA GLU A 46 13.94 3.39 -7.26
C GLU A 46 14.96 2.68 -6.37
N LEU A 47 15.72 1.75 -6.94
CA LEU A 47 16.84 1.11 -6.24
C LEU A 47 18.07 2.03 -6.32
N LYS A 48 18.42 2.68 -5.21
CA LYS A 48 19.58 3.58 -5.08
C LYS A 48 20.56 3.03 -4.05
N GLU A 49 21.81 2.83 -4.43
CA GLU A 49 22.88 2.35 -3.53
C GLU A 49 22.50 1.07 -2.76
N GLY A 50 21.75 0.16 -3.41
CA GLY A 50 21.28 -1.08 -2.78
C GLY A 50 20.10 -0.91 -1.82
N ARG A 51 19.40 0.25 -1.85
CA ARG A 51 18.21 0.51 -1.03
C ARG A 51 17.05 0.97 -1.90
N TRP A 52 15.86 0.47 -1.61
CA TRP A 52 14.63 0.94 -2.24
C TRP A 52 14.23 2.29 -1.67
N VAL A 53 14.09 3.29 -2.54
CA VAL A 53 13.66 4.65 -2.20
C VAL A 53 12.31 4.90 -2.86
N GLY A 54 11.29 5.18 -2.04
CA GLY A 54 9.96 5.48 -2.54
C GLY A 54 9.86 6.86 -3.19
N PRO A 55 8.83 7.09 -4.00
CA PRO A 55 8.60 8.38 -4.63
C PRO A 55 8.31 9.46 -3.57
N SER A 56 8.59 10.72 -3.91
CA SER A 56 8.24 11.84 -3.03
C SER A 56 6.72 12.00 -2.96
N TRP A 57 6.19 12.14 -1.75
CA TRP A 57 4.78 12.45 -1.56
C TRP A 57 4.52 13.89 -2.02
N VAL A 58 3.52 14.06 -2.88
CA VAL A 58 3.11 15.38 -3.37
C VAL A 58 2.08 16.00 -2.43
N ALA A 59 0.99 15.28 -2.13
CA ALA A 59 -0.06 15.69 -1.21
C ALA A 59 -0.90 14.49 -0.75
N ILE A 60 -1.64 14.66 0.35
CA ILE A 60 -2.70 13.74 0.79
C ILE A 60 -3.98 14.57 0.93
N GLU A 61 -5.03 14.18 0.20
CA GLU A 61 -6.35 14.80 0.30
C GLU A 61 -7.39 13.78 0.78
N LYS A 62 -8.29 14.22 1.67
CA LYS A 62 -9.42 13.42 2.12
C LYS A 62 -10.71 14.15 1.78
N HIS A 63 -11.50 13.53 0.92
CA HIS A 63 -12.85 13.98 0.58
C HIS A 63 -13.88 13.05 1.21
N SER A 64 -15.04 13.57 1.57
CA SER A 64 -16.14 12.76 2.11
C SER A 64 -17.46 13.35 1.61
N ALA A 65 -18.36 12.49 1.16
CA ALA A 65 -19.69 12.86 0.69
C ALA A 65 -20.74 12.06 1.47
N VAL A 66 -21.86 12.71 1.79
CA VAL A 66 -23.01 12.04 2.41
C VAL A 66 -23.84 11.42 1.30
N LEU A 67 -24.08 10.11 1.38
CA LEU A 67 -25.11 9.43 0.58
C LEU A 67 -26.44 9.58 1.36
N GLY A 68 -27.48 10.06 0.69
CA GLY A 68 -28.71 10.61 1.30
C GLY A 68 -29.53 9.68 2.19
N VAL A 69 -30.46 10.31 2.91
CA VAL A 69 -31.31 9.81 4.02
C VAL A 69 -32.29 8.71 3.61
#